data_AF-A0A5P9IRG4-F1
#
_entry.id   AF-A0A5P9IRG4-F1
#
_cell.length_a   1.000
_cell.length_b   1.000
_cell.length_c   1.000
_cell.angle_alpha   90.00
_cell.angle_beta   90.00
_cell.angle_gamma   90.00
#
_symmetry.space_group_name_H-M   'P 1'
#
loop_
_entity.id
_entity.type
_entity.pdbx_description
1 polymer ?
#
loop_
_entity_poly.entity_id
_entity_poly.type
_entity_poly.pdbx_seq_one_letter_code
_entity_poly.pdbx_strand_id
1 'polypeptide(L)'
;MDLEQQIELIKHSSWFDAEWYLAAYPDVASLDMCPASHFARYGWRVGRNPSAAFHTRGYQQQNRDVAVSGVNPLIHYLQHGEKENRRPPAVPRADHRAASDRSVPTVPPAPSQPQPAAGALPEEAAQRQALQLEHTQKLLEHYFRRCQELELQQGATGATR
;
A
#
# COMPACT_ATOMS: atom_id res chain seq x y z
N MET A 1 2.81 15.52 -7.12
CA MET A 1 2.34 15.53 -5.72
C MET A 1 3.22 14.56 -4.97
N ASP A 2 3.93 15.06 -3.96
CA ASP A 2 4.75 14.21 -3.11
C ASP A 2 3.88 13.35 -2.17
N LEU A 3 4.49 12.44 -1.43
CA LEU A 3 3.79 11.52 -0.55
C LEU A 3 3.16 12.21 0.67
N GLU A 4 3.78 13.25 1.20
CA GLU A 4 3.25 13.97 2.37
C GLU A 4 1.99 14.73 2.02
N GLN A 5 1.99 15.39 0.86
CA GLN A 5 0.81 16.02 0.27
C GLN A 5 -0.33 15.02 0.03
N GLN A 6 -0.02 13.80 -0.43
CA GLN A 6 -1.02 12.75 -0.59
C GLN A 6 -1.63 12.33 0.76
N ILE A 7 -0.79 12.15 1.78
CA ILE A 7 -1.24 11.76 3.12
C ILE A 7 -2.16 12.84 3.67
N GLU A 8 -1.79 14.10 3.53
CA GLU A 8 -2.57 15.23 4.05
C GLU A 8 -3.90 15.38 3.31
N LEU A 9 -3.89 15.19 1.99
CA LEU A 9 -5.11 15.20 1.18
C LEU A 9 -6.05 14.06 1.58
N ILE A 10 -5.52 12.86 1.82
CA ILE A 10 -6.31 11.70 2.26
C ILE A 10 -6.91 11.99 3.64
N LYS A 11 -6.10 12.47 4.59
CA LYS A 11 -6.54 12.78 5.95
C LYS A 11 -7.72 13.75 6.00
N HIS A 12 -7.68 14.79 5.18
CA HIS A 12 -8.72 15.83 5.14
C HIS A 12 -9.87 15.51 4.18
N SER A 13 -9.81 14.37 3.49
CA SER A 13 -10.88 13.97 2.58
C SER A 13 -12.04 13.33 3.34
N SER A 14 -13.28 13.65 2.94
CA SER A 14 -14.49 12.99 3.46
C SER A 14 -14.63 11.52 3.02
N TRP A 15 -13.70 11.04 2.19
CA TRP A 15 -13.68 9.70 1.63
C TRP A 15 -12.74 8.75 2.38
N PHE A 16 -12.00 9.27 3.36
CA PHE A 16 -11.18 8.51 4.29
C PHE A 16 -11.75 8.60 5.70
N ASP A 17 -11.93 7.46 6.33
CA ASP A 17 -12.40 7.38 7.72
C ASP A 17 -11.37 6.59 8.53
N ALA A 18 -10.62 7.29 9.38
CA ALA A 18 -9.53 6.72 10.14
C ALA A 18 -10.01 5.68 11.17
N GLU A 19 -11.13 5.95 11.83
CA GLU A 19 -11.69 5.05 12.85
C GLU A 19 -12.23 3.78 12.19
N TRP A 20 -12.97 3.94 11.09
CA TRP A 20 -13.45 2.82 10.29
C TRP A 20 -12.28 2.00 9.73
N TYR A 21 -11.23 2.66 9.24
CA TYR A 21 -10.06 1.98 8.67
C TYR A 21 -9.35 1.11 9.70
N LEU A 22 -9.16 1.62 10.92
CA LEU A 22 -8.55 0.86 12.02
C LEU A 22 -9.45 -0.28 12.50
N ALA A 23 -10.77 -0.07 12.56
CA ALA A 23 -11.73 -1.11 12.91
C ALA A 23 -11.79 -2.23 11.85
N ALA A 24 -11.70 -1.87 10.56
CA ALA A 24 -11.68 -2.82 9.45
C ALA A 24 -10.34 -3.56 9.31
N TYR A 25 -9.25 -2.94 9.77
CA TYR A 25 -7.88 -3.45 9.62
C TYR A 25 -7.10 -3.45 10.94
N PRO A 26 -7.37 -4.42 11.85
CA PRO A 26 -6.70 -4.50 13.15
C PRO A 26 -5.17 -4.69 13.06
N ASP A 27 -4.68 -5.24 11.95
CA ASP A 27 -3.26 -5.38 11.68
C ASP A 27 -2.57 -4.02 11.53
N VAL A 28 -3.26 -3.00 10.99
CA VAL A 28 -2.74 -1.62 10.91
C VAL A 28 -2.76 -0.95 12.27
N ALA A 29 -3.79 -1.22 13.08
CA ALA A 29 -3.87 -0.73 14.44
C ALA A 29 -2.68 -1.20 15.29
N SER A 30 -2.12 -2.37 14.98
CA SER A 30 -0.96 -2.94 15.67
C SER A 30 0.38 -2.32 15.25
N LEU A 31 0.44 -1.56 14.15
CA LEU A 31 1.67 -0.98 13.60
C LEU A 31 2.00 0.41 14.16
N ASP A 32 1.15 0.96 15.03
CA ASP A 32 1.24 2.33 15.59
C ASP A 32 1.51 3.42 14.52
N MET A 33 1.04 3.17 13.30
CA MET A 33 1.21 4.04 12.15
C MET A 33 -0.08 4.82 11.88
N CYS A 34 0.05 6.08 11.47
CA CYS A 34 -1.09 6.87 11.03
C CYS A 34 -1.88 6.15 9.90
N PRO A 35 -3.20 5.94 10.03
CA PRO A 35 -4.01 5.20 9.06
C PRO A 35 -3.91 5.73 7.63
N ALA A 36 -3.94 7.06 7.46
CA ALA A 36 -3.81 7.70 6.16
C ALA A 36 -2.42 7.48 5.55
N SER A 37 -1.36 7.47 6.37
CA SER A 37 0.01 7.14 5.93
C SER A 37 0.09 5.69 5.46
N HIS A 38 -0.47 4.76 6.23
CA HIS A 38 -0.54 3.36 5.84
C HIS A 38 -1.32 3.19 4.52
N PHE A 39 -2.47 3.85 4.39
CA PHE A 39 -3.26 3.79 3.18
C PHE A 39 -2.51 4.33 1.96
N ALA A 40 -1.92 5.53 2.06
CA ALA A 40 -1.19 6.18 0.98
C ALA A 40 0.02 5.36 0.48
N ARG A 41 0.75 4.71 1.40
CA ARG A 41 1.95 3.93 1.09
C ARG A 41 1.65 2.51 0.61
N TYR A 42 0.71 1.84 1.27
CA TYR A 42 0.51 0.38 1.13
C TYR A 42 -0.94 0.01 0.87
N GLY A 43 -1.87 0.59 1.63
CA GLY A 43 -3.26 0.14 1.69
C GLY A 43 -3.94 0.06 0.33
N TRP A 44 -3.80 1.07 -0.52
CA TRP A 44 -4.45 1.07 -1.83
C TRP A 44 -3.88 -0.01 -2.79
N ARG A 45 -2.57 -0.32 -2.68
CA ARG A 45 -1.89 -1.32 -3.52
C ARG A 45 -2.32 -2.75 -3.19
N VAL A 46 -2.53 -3.01 -1.89
CA VAL A 46 -3.09 -4.30 -1.44
C VAL A 46 -4.62 -4.36 -1.60
N GLY A 47 -5.24 -3.25 -2.02
CA GLY A 47 -6.67 -3.14 -2.30
C GLY A 47 -7.54 -2.97 -1.06
N ARG A 48 -7.01 -2.39 0.02
CA ARG A 48 -7.80 -1.96 1.19
C ARG A 48 -8.68 -0.77 0.83
N ASN A 49 -9.79 -0.65 1.54
CA ASN A 49 -10.73 0.44 1.37
C ASN A 49 -10.40 1.56 2.37
N PRO A 50 -10.40 2.84 1.97
CA PRO A 50 -10.14 3.95 2.87
C PRO A 50 -11.33 4.27 3.77
N SER A 51 -12.54 3.88 3.38
CA SER A 51 -13.79 4.05 4.13
C SER A 51 -14.87 3.09 3.61
N ALA A 52 -16.01 3.02 4.31
CA ALA A 52 -17.19 2.32 3.81
C ALA A 52 -17.77 2.93 2.51
N ALA A 53 -17.52 4.24 2.29
CA ALA A 53 -18.03 4.96 1.13
C ALA A 53 -17.20 4.76 -0.14
N PHE A 54 -15.99 4.21 -0.04
CA PHE A 54 -15.08 4.08 -1.18
C PHE A 54 -14.51 2.67 -1.29
N HIS A 55 -14.89 1.95 -2.34
CA HIS A 55 -14.36 0.64 -2.66
C HIS A 55 -13.18 0.75 -3.65
N THR A 56 -11.97 0.59 -3.13
CA THR A 56 -10.71 0.79 -3.88
C THR A 56 -10.57 -0.12 -5.09
N ARG A 57 -10.89 -1.41 -4.95
CA ARG A 57 -10.86 -2.36 -6.08
C ARG A 57 -12.00 -2.09 -7.06
N GLY A 58 -13.19 -1.79 -6.55
CA GLY A 58 -14.33 -1.43 -7.40
C GLY A 58 -14.02 -0.20 -8.27
N TYR A 59 -13.40 0.83 -7.70
CA TYR A 59 -13.00 2.02 -8.45
C TYR A 59 -11.99 1.68 -9.56
N GLN A 60 -10.96 0.88 -9.27
CA GLN A 60 -9.98 0.46 -10.28
C GLN A 60 -10.58 -0.43 -11.37
N GLN A 61 -11.56 -1.27 -11.04
CA GLN A 61 -12.25 -2.11 -12.02
C GLN A 61 -13.09 -1.29 -12.99
N GLN A 62 -13.74 -0.23 -12.49
CA GLN A 62 -14.52 0.71 -13.31
C GLN A 62 -13.62 1.64 -14.13
N ASN A 63 -12.45 1.98 -13.60
CA ASN A 63 -11.51 2.96 -14.15
C ASN A 63 -10.19 2.29 -14.50
N ARG A 64 -10.17 1.61 -15.65
CA ARG A 64 -8.99 0.84 -16.08
C ARG A 64 -7.76 1.69 -16.33
N ASP A 65 -7.95 2.94 -16.76
CA ASP A 65 -6.91 3.96 -16.87
C ASP A 65 -6.21 4.21 -15.52
N VAL A 66 -6.96 4.26 -14.43
CA VAL A 66 -6.43 4.42 -13.07
C VAL A 66 -5.68 3.16 -12.63
N ALA A 67 -6.22 1.99 -12.96
CA ALA A 67 -5.56 0.71 -12.65
C ALA A 67 -4.22 0.55 -13.38
N VAL A 68 -4.16 0.92 -14.66
CA VAL A 68 -2.94 0.81 -15.49
C VAL A 68 -1.91 1.87 -15.13
N SER A 69 -2.34 3.09 -14.78
CA SER A 69 -1.42 4.16 -14.38
C SER A 69 -0.73 3.92 -13.03
N GLY A 70 -1.24 2.99 -12.22
CA GLY A 70 -0.67 2.67 -10.90
C GLY A 70 -0.73 3.86 -9.94
N VAL A 71 -1.70 4.76 -10.13
CA VAL A 71 -1.93 5.90 -9.24
C VAL A 71 -2.86 5.46 -8.11
N ASN A 72 -2.69 6.06 -6.92
CA ASN A 72 -3.59 5.83 -5.80
C ASN A 72 -5.04 6.18 -6.22
N PRO A 73 -5.99 5.23 -6.20
CA PRO A 73 -7.37 5.42 -6.64
C PRO A 73 -8.10 6.54 -5.93
N LEU A 74 -7.88 6.69 -4.63
CA LEU A 74 -8.51 7.75 -3.84
C LEU A 74 -7.94 9.12 -4.24
N ILE A 75 -6.63 9.23 -4.41
CA ILE A 75 -5.99 10.48 -4.86
C ILE A 75 -6.49 10.87 -6.25
N HIS A 76 -6.53 9.91 -7.18
CA HIS A 76 -7.09 10.15 -8.51
C HIS A 76 -8.53 10.67 -8.44
N TYR A 77 -9.35 10.04 -7.60
CA TYR A 77 -10.72 10.47 -7.43
C TYR A 77 -10.84 11.90 -6.88
N LEU A 78 -10.07 12.24 -5.84
CA LEU A 78 -10.07 13.57 -5.23
C LEU A 78 -9.54 14.67 -6.15
N GLN A 79 -8.60 14.35 -7.05
CA GLN A 79 -8.01 15.35 -7.96
C GLN A 79 -8.78 15.51 -9.27
N HIS A 80 -9.25 14.40 -9.83
CA HIS A 80 -9.80 14.31 -11.19
C HIS A 80 -11.20 13.71 -11.19
N GLY A 81 -11.39 12.59 -10.49
CA GLY A 81 -12.61 11.80 -10.56
C GLY A 81 -13.89 12.57 -10.20
N GLU A 82 -13.86 13.46 -9.21
CA GLU A 82 -15.00 14.31 -8.87
C GLU A 82 -15.39 15.24 -10.04
N LYS A 83 -14.41 15.89 -10.67
CA LYS A 83 -14.63 16.78 -11.83
C LYS A 83 -15.06 16.02 -13.08
N GLU A 84 -14.61 14.78 -13.20
CA GLU A 84 -14.97 13.87 -14.29
C GLU A 84 -16.30 13.14 -14.06
N ASN A 85 -17.04 13.47 -12.99
CA ASN A 85 -18.30 12.81 -12.59
C ASN A 85 -18.18 11.29 -12.42
N ARG A 86 -16.98 10.78 -12.12
CA ARG A 86 -16.77 9.35 -11.81
C ARG A 86 -17.35 9.08 -10.43
N ARG A 87 -18.18 8.06 -10.26
CA ARG A 87 -18.75 7.71 -8.95
C ARG A 87 -18.04 6.51 -8.36
N PRO A 88 -17.35 6.65 -7.21
CA PRO A 88 -16.75 5.51 -6.56
C PRO A 88 -17.84 4.59 -6.03
N PRO A 89 -17.74 3.28 -6.26
CA PRO A 89 -18.66 2.33 -5.68
C PRO A 89 -18.47 2.31 -4.16
N ALA A 90 -19.58 2.27 -3.42
CA ALA A 90 -19.52 2.01 -1.98
C ALA A 90 -19.09 0.56 -1.73
N VAL A 91 -18.50 0.31 -0.56
CA VAL A 91 -18.20 -1.06 -0.13
C VAL A 91 -19.55 -1.77 0.08
N PRO A 92 -19.81 -2.93 -0.58
CA PRO A 92 -21.01 -3.69 -0.33
C PRO A 92 -21.06 -4.02 1.17
N ARG A 93 -22.17 -3.68 1.83
CA ARG A 93 -22.42 -4.16 3.19
C ARG A 93 -22.51 -5.68 3.09
N ALA A 94 -21.47 -6.39 3.48
CA ALA A 94 -21.67 -7.74 3.97
C ALA A 94 -22.52 -7.58 5.23
N ASP A 95 -23.67 -8.24 5.29
CA ASP A 95 -24.60 -8.13 6.41
C ASP A 95 -23.85 -8.35 7.73
N HIS A 96 -23.64 -7.29 8.51
CA HIS A 96 -22.99 -7.33 9.82
C HIS A 96 -23.95 -7.89 10.89
N ARG A 97 -24.52 -9.08 10.65
CA ARG A 97 -25.30 -9.83 11.65
C ARG A 97 -24.60 -11.15 11.98
N ALA A 98 -23.34 -11.09 12.40
CA ALA A 98 -22.62 -12.25 12.95
C ALA A 98 -21.41 -11.88 13.83
N ALA A 99 -21.41 -10.74 14.52
CA ALA A 99 -20.33 -10.36 15.45
C ALA A 99 -20.75 -10.46 16.93
N SER A 100 -21.66 -11.38 17.27
CA SER A 100 -21.95 -11.76 18.65
C SER A 100 -21.83 -13.26 18.90
N ASP A 101 -21.34 -14.04 17.93
CA ASP A 101 -21.04 -15.45 18.20
C ASP A 101 -19.56 -15.75 18.07
N ARG A 102 -19.11 -16.48 19.08
CA ARG A 102 -17.75 -16.71 19.50
C ARG A 102 -17.14 -17.75 18.57
N SER A 103 -16.68 -17.35 17.41
CA SER A 103 -15.83 -18.17 16.54
C SER A 103 -14.98 -17.27 15.67
N VAL A 104 -13.66 -17.39 15.86
CA VAL A 104 -12.61 -16.81 15.02
C VAL A 104 -12.99 -17.04 13.55
N PRO A 105 -13.21 -16.01 12.72
CA PRO A 105 -13.15 -16.20 11.29
C PRO A 105 -11.68 -16.45 11.00
N THR A 106 -11.37 -17.72 10.79
CA THR A 106 -10.12 -18.17 10.19
C THR A 106 -9.88 -17.30 8.97
N VAL A 107 -8.72 -16.64 8.95
CA VAL A 107 -8.16 -15.94 7.80
C VAL A 107 -8.53 -16.74 6.54
N PRO A 108 -9.31 -16.19 5.58
CA PRO A 108 -9.39 -16.85 4.28
C PRO A 108 -7.94 -16.94 3.80
N PRO A 109 -7.44 -18.13 3.44
CA PRO A 109 -6.06 -18.26 2.99
C PRO A 109 -5.87 -17.18 1.93
N ALA A 110 -4.79 -16.41 2.06
CA ALA A 110 -4.35 -15.47 1.03
C ALA A 110 -4.62 -16.13 -0.33
N PRO A 111 -5.19 -15.41 -1.33
CA PRO A 111 -5.43 -16.01 -2.63
C PRO A 111 -4.14 -16.68 -3.04
N SER A 112 -4.18 -18.02 -3.05
CA SER A 112 -3.02 -18.82 -3.37
C SER A 112 -2.54 -18.26 -4.69
N GLN A 113 -1.30 -17.76 -4.69
CA GLN A 113 -0.64 -17.35 -5.92
C GLN A 113 -0.99 -18.42 -6.97
N PRO A 114 -1.39 -18.04 -8.20
CA PRO A 114 -1.60 -19.04 -9.23
C PRO A 114 -0.36 -19.94 -9.25
N GLN A 115 -0.54 -21.20 -8.87
CA GLN A 115 0.51 -22.18 -9.00
C GLN A 115 0.92 -22.14 -10.47
N PRO A 116 2.21 -21.94 -10.78
CA PRO A 116 2.64 -21.94 -12.16
C PRO A 116 2.21 -23.28 -12.75
N ALA A 117 1.43 -23.21 -13.83
CA ALA A 117 1.07 -24.36 -14.62
C ALA A 117 2.35 -25.15 -14.91
N ALA A 118 2.34 -26.43 -14.53
CA ALA A 118 3.42 -27.36 -14.74
C ALA A 118 3.86 -27.30 -16.22
N GLY A 119 5.07 -26.80 -16.46
CA GLY A 119 5.61 -26.73 -17.82
C GLY A 119 6.71 -25.69 -18.06
N ALA A 120 7.57 -25.35 -17.09
CA ALA A 120 8.85 -24.66 -17.34
C ALA A 120 9.80 -24.82 -16.16
N LEU A 121 11.10 -24.92 -16.45
CA LEU A 121 12.19 -25.42 -15.60
C LEU A 121 12.37 -24.61 -14.28
N PRO A 122 12.30 -25.23 -13.08
CA PRO A 122 12.41 -24.58 -11.77
C PRO A 122 13.76 -23.89 -11.50
N GLU A 123 14.82 -24.31 -12.20
CA GLU A 123 16.21 -23.89 -11.95
C GLU A 123 16.47 -22.45 -12.40
N GLU A 124 15.89 -22.04 -13.53
CA GLU A 124 16.09 -20.69 -14.10
C GLU A 124 15.38 -19.61 -13.26
N ALA A 125 14.22 -19.93 -12.68
CA ALA A 125 13.49 -19.02 -11.80
C ALA A 125 14.24 -18.80 -10.47
N ALA A 126 14.80 -19.87 -9.90
CA ALA A 126 15.63 -19.80 -8.70
C ALA A 126 16.92 -18.98 -8.95
N GLN A 127 17.57 -19.16 -10.10
CA GLN A 127 18.75 -18.39 -10.50
C GLN A 127 18.44 -16.90 -10.69
N ARG A 128 17.30 -16.55 -11.33
CA ARG A 128 16.85 -15.16 -11.47
C ARG A 128 16.56 -14.52 -10.12
N GLN A 129 15.93 -15.27 -9.21
CA GLN A 129 15.66 -14.79 -7.86
C GLN A 129 16.96 -14.59 -7.05
N ALA A 130 17.94 -15.48 -7.19
CA ALA A 130 19.27 -15.34 -6.58
C ALA A 130 20.01 -14.10 -7.12
N LEU A 131 20.00 -13.89 -8.43
CA LEU A 131 20.59 -12.69 -9.05
C LEU A 131 19.91 -11.40 -8.59
N GLN A 132 18.58 -11.42 -8.44
CA GLN A 132 17.82 -10.28 -7.95
C GLN A 132 18.17 -9.94 -6.49
N LEU A 133 18.35 -10.96 -5.65
CA LEU A 133 18.77 -10.80 -4.25
C LEU A 133 20.21 -10.28 -4.16
N GLU A 134 21.13 -10.81 -4.96
CA GLU A 134 22.52 -10.34 -5.00
C GLU A 134 22.60 -8.87 -5.45
N HIS A 135 21.80 -8.50 -6.46
CA HIS A 135 21.73 -7.12 -6.93
C HIS A 135 21.19 -6.17 -5.85
N THR A 136 20.15 -6.58 -5.12
CA THR A 136 19.60 -5.78 -4.02
C THR A 136 20.58 -5.65 -2.86
N GLN A 137 21.32 -6.71 -2.52
CA GLN A 137 22.34 -6.67 -1.49
C GLN A 137 23.46 -5.68 -1.84
N LYS A 138 23.97 -5.73 -3.08
CA LYS A 138 24.99 -4.77 -3.56
C LYS A 138 24.52 -3.32 -3.50
N LEU A 139 23.25 -3.07 -3.81
CA LEU A 139 22.68 -1.73 -3.74
C LEU A 139 22.60 -1.21 -2.30
N LEU A 140 22.21 -2.07 -1.36
CA LEU A 140 22.16 -1.73 0.06
C LEU A 140 23.56 -1.49 0.64
N GLU A 141 24.54 -2.31 0.29
CA GLU A 141 25.94 -2.12 0.69
C GLU A 141 26.52 -0.80 0.15
N HIS A 142 26.23 -0.48 -1.12
CA HIS A 142 26.63 0.79 -1.72
C HIS A 142 25.98 1.97 -0.99
N TYR A 143 24.68 1.88 -0.69
CA TYR A 143 23.98 2.93 0.06
C TYR A 143 24.57 3.12 1.46
N PHE A 144 24.83 2.03 2.18
CA PHE A 144 25.42 2.06 3.51
C PHE A 144 26.82 2.70 3.53
N ARG A 145 27.68 2.32 2.57
CA ARG A 145 29.01 2.93 2.41
C ARG A 145 28.89 4.43 2.13
N ARG A 146 27.95 4.83 1.28
CA ARG A 146 27.76 6.24 0.95
C ARG A 146 27.27 7.06 2.15
N CYS A 147 26.41 6.48 3.00
CA CYS A 147 26.00 7.11 4.26
C CYS A 147 27.18 7.32 5.21
N GLN A 148 28.03 6.30 5.41
CA GLN A 148 29.22 6.41 6.26
C GLN A 148 30.22 7.46 5.73
N GLU A 149 30.45 7.53 4.43
CA GLU A 149 31.30 8.56 3.82
C GLU A 149 30.76 9.98 4.08
N LEU A 150 29.45 10.17 3.99
CA LEU A 150 28.80 11.46 4.23
C LEU A 150 28.88 11.87 5.71
N GLU A 151 28.72 10.93 6.64
CA GLU A 151 28.88 11.17 8.07
C GLU A 151 30.32 11.57 8.43
N LEU A 152 31.31 10.90 7.85
CA LEU A 152 32.73 11.24 8.03
C LEU A 152 33.07 12.64 7.47
N GLN A 153 32.47 13.02 6.35
CA GLN A 153 32.65 14.36 5.76
C GLN A 153 32.02 15.46 6.62
N GLN A 154 30.87 15.21 7.25
CA GLN A 154 30.22 16.15 8.17
C GLN A 154 30.96 16.29 9.51
N GLY A 155 31.58 15.21 10.00
CA GLY A 155 32.44 15.24 11.18
C GLY A 155 33.71 16.07 10.98
N ALA A 156 34.31 16.04 9.78
CA ALA A 156 35.50 16.82 9.46
C ALA A 156 35.23 18.34 9.38
N THR A 157 34.03 18.76 8.97
CA THR A 157 33.63 20.18 8.93
C THR A 157 33.29 20.76 10.30
N GLY A 158 33.09 19.93 11.33
CA GLY A 158 32.81 20.37 12.71
C GLY A 158 34.04 20.67 13.57
N ALA A 159 35.25 20.31 13.12
CA ALA A 159 36.49 20.45 13.89
C ALA A 159 37.29 21.74 13.60
N THR A 160 36.74 22.68 12.81
CA THR A 160 37.34 24.02 12.63
C THR A 160 36.42 25.07 13.25
N ARG A 161 36.38 25.12 14.59
CA ARG A 161 35.90 26.28 15.33
C ARG A 161 36.54 26.39 16.69
#